data_AF-A0A4R3EUW2-F1
#
_entry.id   AF-A0A4R3EUW2-F1
#
_cell.length_a   1.000
_cell.length_b   1.000
_cell.length_c   1.000
_cell.angle_alpha   90.00
_cell.angle_beta   90.00
_cell.angle_gamma   90.00
#
_symmetry.space_group_name_H-M   'P 1'
#
loop_
_entity.id
_entity.type
_entity.pdbx_description
1 polymer ?
#
loop_
_entity_poly.entity_id
_entity_poly.type
_entity_poly.pdbx_seq_one_letter_code
_entity_poly.pdbx_strand_id
1 'polypeptide(L)'
;MRITGNAQFSNREIPSETLAAYRADGKFEHLRTIREMQAVCERPNHSMVSFFSKLPLTARDKCGTPIRGPKDWMTCYLLVGEVEEWLRTMTSKGPELSRLKMSGNRVYQTHDMLFLAPVRNLIEGRNGGLLDAELYYAYGRLERADIDNALDGRRENSIFQRYLGDEGRHLCVDTHEFRHLLSNELFRNHVSDVVNAKHFGRHTLSETAKYDHRSLSEVVESLEIGPAEHELLGESHRKIIAEIMAGRIGGTKVDTFNRLRDSKGDKAAIRYLAGAVSGFAATPMGVCTSNFLTDPCPRHLECFRGCSHLARTDDPREARVLADLLESFTVQEAAILAVPEARRNLGWENQLSHVRSQIAATRAAIAAAPGARVFAGGRDLFRSIDEQADVLPRRERDG
;
A
#
# COMPACT_ATOMS: atom_id res chain seq x y z
N MET A 1 31.37 -28.74 21.57
CA MET A 1 29.99 -28.20 21.58
C MET A 1 30.03 -26.74 22.03
N ARG A 2 29.62 -25.77 21.20
CA ARG A 2 29.64 -24.35 21.56
C ARG A 2 28.26 -23.85 21.97
N ILE A 3 27.88 -24.17 23.20
CA ILE A 3 26.59 -23.79 23.79
C ILE A 3 26.30 -22.28 23.65
N THR A 4 27.32 -21.43 23.72
CA THR A 4 27.13 -19.98 23.64
C THR A 4 27.17 -19.43 22.22
N GLY A 5 27.56 -20.22 21.23
CA GLY A 5 27.79 -19.76 19.85
C GLY A 5 28.88 -18.69 19.74
N ASN A 6 29.72 -18.48 20.75
CA ASN A 6 30.78 -17.48 20.65
C ASN A 6 31.84 -17.93 19.64
N ALA A 7 32.06 -17.13 18.59
CA ALA A 7 33.10 -17.41 17.60
C ALA A 7 34.51 -17.25 18.18
N GLN A 8 34.71 -16.39 19.17
CA GLN A 8 35.97 -16.17 19.86
C GLN A 8 36.03 -16.93 21.19
N PHE A 9 36.68 -18.09 21.19
CA PHE A 9 36.82 -18.94 22.38
C PHE A 9 38.26 -19.07 22.86
N SER A 10 39.23 -18.56 22.11
CA SER A 10 40.63 -18.48 22.52
C SER A 10 41.05 -17.03 22.81
N ASN A 11 42.25 -16.84 23.31
CA ASN A 11 42.86 -15.52 23.47
C ASN A 11 43.34 -14.88 22.16
N ARG A 12 43.30 -15.60 21.03
CA ARG A 12 43.69 -15.04 19.73
C ARG A 12 42.64 -14.04 19.27
N GLU A 13 43.09 -12.88 18.85
CA GLU A 13 42.23 -11.87 18.26
C GLU A 13 41.76 -12.31 16.87
N ILE A 14 40.51 -11.97 16.56
CA ILE A 14 39.95 -12.18 15.23
C ILE A 14 40.43 -11.01 14.36
N PRO A 15 41.08 -11.26 13.21
CA PRO A 15 41.49 -10.18 12.31
C PRO A 15 40.31 -9.30 11.92
N SER A 16 40.53 -7.98 11.96
CA SER A 16 39.53 -6.99 11.58
C SER A 16 39.03 -7.19 10.15
N GLU A 17 39.91 -7.62 9.24
CA GLU A 17 39.59 -7.93 7.85
C GLU A 17 38.61 -9.10 7.72
N THR A 18 38.85 -10.21 8.43
CA THR A 18 37.96 -11.38 8.41
C THR A 18 36.60 -11.06 9.03
N LEU A 19 36.60 -10.26 10.11
CA LEU A 19 35.36 -9.79 10.74
C LEU A 19 34.57 -8.86 9.81
N ALA A 20 35.25 -7.93 9.13
CA ALA A 20 34.63 -7.03 8.17
C ALA A 20 34.07 -7.79 6.96
N ALA A 21 34.81 -8.78 6.45
CA ALA A 21 34.36 -9.65 5.37
C ALA A 21 33.07 -10.41 5.74
N TYR A 22 33.04 -11.03 6.92
CA TYR A 22 31.82 -11.68 7.42
C TYR A 22 30.65 -10.70 7.55
N ARG A 23 30.89 -9.50 8.08
CA ARG A 23 29.82 -8.49 8.24
C ARG A 23 29.29 -7.97 6.90
N ALA A 24 30.12 -7.97 5.86
CA ALA A 24 29.76 -7.49 4.53
C ALA A 24 28.85 -8.49 3.78
N ASP A 25 29.19 -9.78 3.74
CA ASP A 25 28.47 -10.76 2.91
C ASP A 25 27.71 -11.84 3.70
N GLY A 26 27.93 -11.95 5.01
CA GLY A 26 27.27 -12.93 5.88
C GLY A 26 27.64 -14.39 5.59
N LYS A 27 28.69 -14.66 4.80
CA LYS A 27 29.03 -16.04 4.41
C LYS A 27 29.63 -16.83 5.57
N PHE A 28 29.14 -18.06 5.75
CA PHE A 28 29.62 -18.97 6.81
C PHE A 28 31.07 -19.44 6.60
N GLU A 29 31.64 -19.29 5.41
CA GLU A 29 33.07 -19.56 5.16
C GLU A 29 33.97 -18.71 6.07
N HIS A 30 33.63 -17.44 6.28
CA HIS A 30 34.38 -16.57 7.19
C HIS A 30 34.30 -17.04 8.64
N LEU A 31 33.14 -17.56 9.08
CA LEU A 31 33.01 -18.18 10.39
C LEU A 31 33.89 -19.43 10.51
N ARG A 32 33.95 -20.28 9.49
CA ARG A 32 34.83 -21.46 9.45
C ARG A 32 36.30 -21.07 9.56
N THR A 33 36.74 -20.07 8.82
CA THR A 33 38.11 -19.53 8.93
C THR A 33 38.40 -19.05 10.35
N ILE A 34 37.48 -18.30 10.97
CA ILE A 34 37.62 -17.87 12.38
C ILE A 34 37.72 -19.09 13.30
N ARG A 35 36.90 -20.13 13.08
CA ARG A 35 36.94 -21.36 13.89
C ARG A 35 38.30 -22.05 13.80
N GLU A 36 38.84 -22.20 12.60
CA GLU A 36 40.16 -22.82 12.36
C GLU A 36 41.26 -22.01 13.07
N MET A 37 41.24 -20.69 12.93
CA MET A 37 42.21 -19.81 13.58
C MET A 37 42.20 -19.94 15.11
N GLN A 38 41.01 -20.02 15.70
CA GLN A 38 40.82 -20.11 17.16
C GLN A 38 41.15 -21.52 17.69
N ALA A 39 41.08 -22.56 16.85
CA ALA A 39 41.38 -23.94 17.23
C ALA A 39 42.89 -24.19 17.41
N VAL A 40 43.74 -23.43 16.73
CA VAL A 40 45.22 -23.55 16.78
C VAL A 40 45.83 -22.86 18.02
N CYS A 41 45.01 -22.30 18.90
CA CYS A 41 45.47 -21.47 20.01
C CYS A 41 45.85 -22.26 21.26
N GLU A 42 46.85 -21.76 21.99
CA GLU A 42 47.36 -22.42 23.19
C GLU A 42 46.55 -22.13 24.45
N ARG A 43 45.72 -21.06 24.47
CA ARG A 43 45.00 -20.63 25.67
C ARG A 43 43.53 -20.30 25.40
N PRO A 44 42.61 -20.77 26.26
CA PRO A 44 41.20 -20.41 26.18
C PRO A 44 40.99 -18.95 26.61
N ASN A 45 39.96 -18.31 26.07
CA ASN A 45 39.53 -16.99 26.50
C ASN A 45 39.03 -17.03 27.96
N HIS A 46 39.38 -16.03 28.77
CA HIS A 46 38.92 -15.88 30.16
C HIS A 46 37.39 -15.98 30.30
N SER A 47 36.62 -15.37 29.39
CA SER A 47 35.15 -15.44 29.41
C SER A 47 34.62 -16.87 29.24
N MET A 48 35.30 -17.67 28.42
CA MET A 48 34.96 -19.06 28.17
C MET A 48 35.27 -19.91 29.41
N VAL A 49 36.47 -19.75 29.99
CA VAL A 49 36.88 -20.42 31.23
C VAL A 49 35.92 -20.08 32.38
N SER A 50 35.59 -18.80 32.55
CA SER A 50 34.69 -18.32 33.60
C SER A 50 33.28 -18.89 33.46
N PHE A 51 32.78 -19.04 32.22
CA PHE A 51 31.49 -19.65 31.95
C PHE A 51 31.49 -21.15 32.29
N PHE A 52 32.40 -21.94 31.70
CA PHE A 52 32.42 -23.39 31.87
C PHE A 52 32.81 -23.83 33.28
N SER A 53 33.64 -23.05 33.99
CA SER A 53 34.03 -23.35 35.37
C SER A 53 32.88 -23.21 36.37
N LYS A 54 31.81 -22.46 36.02
CA LYS A 54 30.61 -22.31 36.84
C LYS A 54 29.55 -23.38 36.57
N LEU A 55 29.74 -24.20 35.54
CA LEU A 55 28.77 -25.22 35.17
C LEU A 55 28.90 -26.44 36.10
N PRO A 56 27.78 -27.05 36.51
CA PRO A 56 27.77 -28.26 37.34
C PRO A 56 28.08 -29.52 36.48
N LEU A 57 29.13 -29.47 35.66
CA LEU A 57 29.49 -30.51 34.70
C LEU A 57 30.86 -31.11 35.03
N THR A 58 31.01 -32.42 34.82
CA THR A 58 32.25 -33.14 35.09
C THR A 58 33.17 -33.12 33.87
N ALA A 59 34.29 -32.40 33.98
CA ALA A 59 35.35 -32.43 32.97
C ALA A 59 36.10 -33.76 33.00
N ARG A 60 36.36 -34.32 31.83
CA ARG A 60 37.00 -35.63 31.62
C ARG A 60 38.19 -35.51 30.68
N ASP A 61 39.11 -36.47 30.78
CA ASP A 61 40.17 -36.64 29.79
C ASP A 61 39.65 -37.33 28.52
N LYS A 62 40.54 -37.54 27.54
CA LYS A 62 40.24 -38.23 26.27
C LYS A 62 39.78 -39.68 26.45
N CYS A 63 40.05 -40.30 27.61
CA CYS A 63 39.65 -41.66 27.95
C CYS A 63 38.32 -41.69 28.72
N GLY A 64 37.72 -40.53 29.01
CA GLY A 64 36.47 -40.43 29.77
C GLY A 64 36.66 -40.40 31.29
N THR A 65 37.89 -40.32 31.79
CA THR A 65 38.18 -40.29 33.23
C THR A 65 37.96 -38.90 33.81
N PRO A 66 37.23 -38.75 34.94
CA PRO A 66 37.05 -37.45 35.59
C PRO A 66 38.36 -36.80 36.03
N ILE A 67 38.58 -35.55 35.64
CA ILE A 67 39.78 -34.78 36.00
C ILE A 67 39.60 -34.23 37.42
N ARG A 68 40.47 -34.64 38.34
CA ARG A 68 40.53 -34.16 39.74
C ARG A 68 41.70 -33.18 39.91
N GLY A 69 41.55 -31.95 39.43
CA GLY A 69 42.62 -30.95 39.49
C GLY A 69 42.38 -29.75 38.56
N PRO A 70 43.41 -28.92 38.29
CA PRO A 70 43.36 -27.86 37.30
C PRO A 70 42.87 -28.41 35.96
N LYS A 71 41.86 -27.76 35.38
CA LYS A 71 41.24 -28.18 34.12
C LYS A 71 41.84 -27.38 32.98
N ASP A 72 42.40 -28.06 31.99
CA ASP A 72 42.67 -27.44 30.70
C ASP A 72 41.41 -27.51 29.82
N TRP A 73 40.73 -26.37 29.69
CA TRP A 73 39.50 -26.27 28.93
C TRP A 73 39.67 -26.44 27.41
N MET A 74 40.91 -26.43 26.90
CA MET A 74 41.18 -26.70 25.47
C MET A 74 41.27 -28.20 25.17
N THR A 75 41.65 -29.02 26.16
CA THR A 75 41.89 -30.47 25.96
C THR A 75 40.97 -31.36 26.78
N CYS A 76 40.13 -30.80 27.66
CA CYS A 76 39.13 -31.55 28.39
C CYS A 76 37.86 -31.83 27.56
N TYR A 77 37.15 -32.88 27.97
CA TYR A 77 35.93 -33.35 27.34
C TYR A 77 34.76 -33.32 28.33
N LEU A 78 33.55 -33.09 27.82
CA LEU A 78 32.31 -33.14 28.58
C LEU A 78 31.42 -34.25 28.01
N LEU A 79 30.71 -34.97 28.88
CA LEU A 79 29.75 -35.97 28.43
C LEU A 79 28.53 -35.27 27.84
N VAL A 80 28.21 -35.55 26.58
CA VAL A 80 27.10 -34.91 25.86
C VAL A 80 25.78 -35.04 26.61
N GLY A 81 25.49 -36.23 27.16
CA GLY A 81 24.26 -36.45 27.95
C GLY A 81 24.14 -35.59 29.22
N GLU A 82 25.25 -35.34 29.93
CA GLU A 82 25.24 -34.42 31.08
C GLU A 82 24.99 -32.97 30.64
N VAL A 83 25.58 -32.58 29.51
CA VAL A 83 25.39 -31.24 28.94
C VAL A 83 23.93 -31.06 28.51
N GLU A 84 23.35 -32.02 27.78
CA GLU A 84 21.97 -31.96 27.33
C GLU A 84 20.97 -31.93 28.50
N GLU A 85 21.20 -32.75 29.54
CA GLU A 85 20.36 -32.75 30.72
C GLU A 85 20.43 -31.41 31.46
N TRP A 86 21.64 -30.87 31.62
CA TRP A 86 21.81 -29.53 32.17
C TRP A 86 21.11 -28.45 31.32
N LEU A 87 21.20 -28.54 29.99
CA LEU A 87 20.51 -27.60 29.09
C LEU A 87 18.99 -27.66 29.21
N ARG A 88 18.39 -28.83 29.47
CA ARG A 88 16.94 -28.96 29.70
C ARG A 88 16.47 -28.18 30.94
N THR A 89 17.35 -27.99 31.94
CA THR A 89 17.02 -27.17 33.12
C THR A 89 17.02 -25.67 32.84
N MET A 90 17.63 -25.22 31.74
CA MET A 90 17.73 -23.80 31.39
C MET A 90 16.48 -23.30 30.66
N THR A 91 15.49 -22.82 31.43
CA THR A 91 14.24 -22.23 30.90
C THR A 91 14.45 -20.97 30.05
N SER A 92 15.55 -20.25 30.28
CA SER A 92 15.77 -18.91 29.71
C SER A 92 16.72 -18.88 28.52
N LYS A 93 17.37 -19.99 28.17
CA LYS A 93 18.29 -20.08 27.03
C LYS A 93 18.05 -21.31 26.15
N GLY A 94 16.98 -22.07 26.37
CA GLY A 94 16.69 -23.25 25.56
C GLY A 94 16.30 -22.91 24.12
N PRO A 95 16.48 -23.86 23.18
CA PRO A 95 15.81 -23.77 21.89
C PRO A 95 14.29 -23.72 22.09
N GLU A 96 13.60 -23.04 21.20
CA GLU A 96 12.14 -23.08 21.20
C GLU A 96 11.67 -24.43 20.66
N LEU A 97 10.91 -25.18 21.46
CA LEU A 97 10.37 -26.49 21.10
C LEU A 97 8.83 -26.46 20.98
N SER A 98 8.30 -25.30 20.58
CA SER A 98 6.87 -25.05 20.44
C SER A 98 6.24 -26.01 19.43
N ARG A 99 5.06 -26.53 19.79
CA ARG A 99 4.22 -27.35 18.91
C ARG A 99 3.00 -26.56 18.48
N LEU A 100 2.95 -26.19 17.21
CA LEU A 100 1.83 -25.45 16.63
C LEU A 100 0.79 -26.44 16.08
N LYS A 101 -0.40 -26.46 16.70
CA LYS A 101 -1.51 -27.30 16.24
C LYS A 101 -2.25 -26.62 15.10
N MET A 102 -2.55 -27.38 14.05
CA MET A 102 -3.38 -26.97 12.93
C MET A 102 -4.70 -27.73 12.88
N SER A 103 -5.60 -27.30 12.00
CA SER A 103 -6.79 -28.07 11.63
C SER A 103 -6.40 -29.46 11.09
N GLY A 104 -7.20 -30.48 11.40
CA GLY A 104 -6.95 -31.85 10.93
C GLY A 104 -5.84 -32.60 11.67
N ASN A 105 -5.57 -32.28 12.93
CA ASN A 105 -4.60 -32.98 13.81
C ASN A 105 -3.14 -32.92 13.32
N ARG A 106 -2.82 -32.00 12.42
CA ARG A 106 -1.43 -31.72 12.02
C ARG A 106 -0.74 -30.86 13.08
N VAL A 107 0.53 -31.15 13.31
CA VAL A 107 1.38 -30.41 14.26
C VAL A 107 2.67 -30.03 13.55
N TYR A 108 3.00 -28.74 13.56
CA TYR A 108 4.31 -28.27 13.16
C TYR A 108 5.19 -28.04 14.40
N GLN A 109 6.45 -28.41 14.29
CA GLN A 109 7.50 -28.10 15.24
C GLN A 109 8.21 -26.81 14.81
N THR A 110 9.00 -26.23 15.72
CA THR A 110 9.84 -25.07 15.41
C THR A 110 10.72 -25.31 14.18
N HIS A 111 11.36 -26.48 14.06
CA HIS A 111 12.25 -26.78 12.92
C HIS A 111 11.54 -26.93 11.57
N ASP A 112 10.21 -27.02 11.56
CA ASP A 112 9.42 -27.04 10.32
C ASP A 112 9.16 -25.61 9.78
N MET A 113 9.52 -24.58 10.54
CA MET A 113 9.31 -23.18 10.16
C MET A 113 10.36 -22.70 9.15
N LEU A 114 9.93 -21.83 8.23
CA LEU A 114 10.81 -21.23 7.22
C LEU A 114 11.83 -20.25 7.83
N PHE A 115 11.43 -19.53 8.88
CA PHE A 115 12.21 -18.44 9.47
C PHE A 115 12.65 -18.81 10.89
N LEU A 116 13.91 -19.22 10.99
CA LEU A 116 14.57 -19.58 12.24
C LEU A 116 15.67 -18.57 12.57
N ALA A 117 15.75 -18.18 13.84
CA ALA A 117 16.78 -17.28 14.32
C ALA A 117 17.35 -17.74 15.67
N PRO A 118 18.62 -17.40 15.97
CA PRO A 118 19.22 -17.58 17.29
C PRO A 118 18.42 -16.87 18.39
N VAL A 119 17.99 -17.60 19.41
CA VAL A 119 17.27 -17.04 20.56
C VAL A 119 18.26 -16.37 21.51
N ARG A 120 18.05 -15.10 21.85
CA ARG A 120 18.89 -14.37 22.82
C ARG A 120 20.38 -14.38 22.46
N ASN A 121 20.71 -13.99 21.24
CA ASN A 121 22.07 -13.72 20.74
C ASN A 121 22.75 -12.51 21.40
N LEU A 122 22.80 -12.47 22.73
CA LEU A 122 23.36 -11.36 23.52
C LEU A 122 24.80 -10.99 23.14
N ILE A 123 25.53 -11.92 22.51
CA ILE A 123 26.91 -11.69 22.09
C ILE A 123 27.02 -10.62 20.99
N GLU A 124 26.10 -10.62 20.03
CA GLU A 124 26.10 -9.62 18.95
C GLU A 124 25.51 -8.30 19.44
N GLY A 125 24.41 -8.34 20.20
CA GLY A 125 23.68 -7.13 20.61
C GLY A 125 24.33 -6.33 21.74
N ARG A 126 24.96 -6.98 22.73
CA ARG A 126 25.44 -6.30 23.96
C ARG A 126 26.96 -6.18 24.07
N ASN A 127 27.68 -7.15 23.51
CA ASN A 127 29.13 -7.28 23.70
C ASN A 127 29.93 -7.02 22.42
N GLY A 128 29.27 -6.70 21.30
CA GLY A 128 29.91 -6.49 20.00
C GLY A 128 30.67 -7.72 19.48
N GLY A 129 30.42 -8.88 20.09
CA GLY A 129 31.06 -10.14 19.72
C GLY A 129 30.39 -10.77 18.51
N LEU A 130 30.90 -11.92 18.11
CA LEU A 130 30.46 -12.63 16.91
C LEU A 130 29.77 -13.94 17.27
N LEU A 131 28.52 -14.11 16.81
CA LEU A 131 27.80 -15.37 16.93
C LEU A 131 28.14 -16.28 15.75
N ASP A 132 28.63 -17.47 16.07
CA ASP A 132 28.77 -18.59 15.17
C ASP A 132 27.45 -19.36 15.11
N ALA A 133 26.62 -19.01 14.13
CA ALA A 133 25.31 -19.63 13.92
C ALA A 133 25.42 -21.15 13.69
N GLU A 134 26.42 -21.62 12.94
CA GLU A 134 26.59 -23.07 12.66
C GLU A 134 26.83 -23.90 13.93
N LEU A 135 27.29 -23.28 15.03
CA LEU A 135 27.58 -23.95 16.29
C LEU A 135 26.73 -23.45 17.47
N TYR A 136 25.63 -22.74 17.22
CA TYR A 136 24.72 -22.30 18.28
C TYR A 136 23.60 -23.33 18.53
N TYR A 137 23.22 -23.55 19.80
CA TYR A 137 22.23 -24.60 20.12
C TYR A 137 20.78 -24.10 20.25
N ALA A 138 20.59 -22.80 20.49
CA ALA A 138 19.27 -22.27 20.86
C ALA A 138 18.65 -21.51 19.69
N TYR A 139 17.90 -22.21 18.86
CA TYR A 139 17.13 -21.61 17.76
C TYR A 139 15.66 -21.51 18.13
N GLY A 140 14.99 -20.49 17.56
CA GLY A 140 13.57 -20.25 17.72
C GLY A 140 12.97 -19.67 16.46
N ARG A 141 11.64 -19.55 16.44
CA ARG A 141 10.93 -18.99 15.29
C ARG A 141 11.02 -17.46 15.34
N LEU A 142 11.13 -16.84 14.17
CA LEU A 142 10.87 -15.41 14.07
C LEU A 142 9.36 -15.18 14.22
N GLU A 143 8.98 -14.20 15.04
CA GLU A 143 7.60 -13.79 15.20
C GLU A 143 7.24 -12.70 14.19
N ARG A 144 5.94 -12.44 14.04
CA ARG A 144 5.44 -11.37 13.17
C ARG A 144 6.11 -10.03 13.50
N ALA A 145 6.26 -9.71 14.78
CA ALA A 145 6.87 -8.46 15.22
C ALA A 145 8.33 -8.33 14.75
N ASP A 146 9.07 -9.43 14.64
CA ASP A 146 10.45 -9.41 14.15
C ASP A 146 10.50 -9.07 12.66
N ILE A 147 9.59 -9.66 11.88
CA ILE A 147 9.45 -9.37 10.44
C ILE A 147 9.00 -7.93 10.23
N ASP A 148 7.99 -7.48 10.98
CA ASP A 148 7.47 -6.10 10.88
C ASP A 148 8.58 -5.09 11.23
N ASN A 149 9.40 -5.36 12.25
CA ASN A 149 10.55 -4.51 12.59
C ASN A 149 11.65 -4.54 11.52
N ALA A 150 11.88 -5.70 10.89
CA ALA A 150 12.86 -5.83 9.81
C ALA A 150 12.42 -5.05 8.55
N LEU A 151 11.11 -4.95 8.31
CA LEU A 151 10.48 -4.28 7.17
C LEU A 151 9.99 -2.84 7.48
N ASP A 152 10.41 -2.23 8.57
CA ASP A 152 10.12 -0.83 8.90
C ASP A 152 11.41 -0.02 8.95
N GLY A 153 11.62 0.80 7.92
CA GLY A 153 12.78 1.67 7.75
C GLY A 153 13.01 2.62 8.91
N ARG A 154 12.01 2.90 9.76
CA ARG A 154 12.19 3.73 10.96
C ARG A 154 12.97 3.01 12.08
N ARG A 155 13.19 1.70 11.97
CA ARG A 155 13.95 0.88 12.93
C ARG A 155 15.43 0.83 12.57
N GLU A 156 16.29 1.02 13.57
CA GLU A 156 17.77 1.06 13.44
C GLU A 156 18.41 -0.21 12.85
N ASN A 157 17.69 -1.34 12.82
CA ASN A 157 18.18 -2.61 12.27
C ASN A 157 17.26 -3.19 11.17
N SER A 158 16.47 -2.34 10.52
CA SER A 158 15.67 -2.76 9.37
C SER A 158 16.56 -3.14 8.20
N ILE A 159 16.04 -4.00 7.31
CA ILE A 159 16.74 -4.35 6.08
C ILE A 159 16.97 -3.10 5.21
N PHE A 160 16.03 -2.15 5.22
CA PHE A 160 16.16 -0.93 4.44
C PHE A 160 17.33 -0.07 4.92
N GLN A 161 17.47 0.15 6.23
CA GLN A 161 18.65 0.87 6.72
C GLN A 161 19.95 0.10 6.48
N ARG A 162 19.93 -1.23 6.58
CA ARG A 162 21.13 -2.06 6.37
C ARG A 162 21.65 -1.99 4.93
N TYR A 163 20.76 -1.95 3.94
CA TYR A 163 21.15 -1.96 2.53
C TYR A 163 21.20 -0.56 1.89
N LEU A 164 20.42 0.40 2.39
CA LEU A 164 20.25 1.73 1.78
C LEU A 164 20.66 2.88 2.70
N GLY A 165 21.10 2.60 3.93
CA GLY A 165 21.50 3.62 4.89
C GLY A 165 20.34 4.58 5.23
N ASP A 166 20.62 5.88 5.24
CA ASP A 166 19.64 6.89 5.60
C ASP A 166 18.46 6.99 4.62
N GLU A 167 18.64 6.67 3.34
CA GLU A 167 17.54 6.64 2.35
C GLU A 167 16.49 5.58 2.72
N GLY A 168 16.93 4.50 3.36
CA GLY A 168 16.06 3.42 3.81
C GLY A 168 15.09 3.83 4.92
N ARG A 169 15.29 4.98 5.59
CA ARG A 169 14.46 5.41 6.74
C ARG A 169 13.00 5.69 6.39
N HIS A 170 12.74 6.03 5.13
CA HIS A 170 11.41 6.37 4.64
C HIS A 170 10.66 5.19 4.04
N LEU A 171 11.32 4.02 3.93
CA LEU A 171 10.73 2.82 3.36
C LEU A 171 10.09 1.97 4.45
N CYS A 172 8.86 1.53 4.22
CA CYS A 172 8.17 0.62 5.11
C CYS A 172 7.28 -0.27 4.25
N VAL A 173 7.27 -1.57 4.55
CA VAL A 173 6.36 -2.52 3.91
C VAL A 173 5.46 -3.07 4.99
N ASP A 174 4.18 -2.72 4.93
CA ASP A 174 3.20 -3.28 5.85
C ASP A 174 2.66 -4.64 5.36
N THR A 175 1.87 -5.29 6.20
CA THR A 175 1.29 -6.61 5.89
C THR A 175 0.30 -6.59 4.73
N HIS A 176 -0.23 -5.42 4.34
CA HIS A 176 -1.17 -5.25 3.24
C HIS A 176 -0.46 -4.98 1.92
N GLU A 177 0.71 -4.33 1.90
CA GLU A 177 1.47 -4.01 0.69
C GLU A 177 1.80 -5.25 -0.16
N PHE A 178 2.20 -6.36 0.46
CA PHE A 178 2.41 -7.61 -0.29
C PHE A 178 1.12 -8.16 -0.92
N ARG A 179 -0.02 -8.00 -0.25
CA ARG A 179 -1.33 -8.42 -0.81
C ARG A 179 -1.75 -7.49 -1.94
N HIS A 180 -1.45 -6.20 -1.86
CA HIS A 180 -1.64 -5.24 -2.94
C HIS A 180 -0.79 -5.61 -4.16
N LEU A 181 0.52 -5.81 -3.96
CA LEU A 181 1.44 -6.20 -5.02
C LEU A 181 0.97 -7.48 -5.73
N LEU A 182 0.69 -8.54 -4.98
CA LEU A 182 0.23 -9.81 -5.55
C LEU A 182 -1.14 -9.66 -6.25
N SER A 183 -2.05 -8.84 -5.72
CA SER A 183 -3.33 -8.56 -6.40
C SER A 183 -3.10 -7.86 -7.74
N ASN A 184 -2.19 -6.89 -7.79
CA ASN A 184 -1.82 -6.17 -9.01
C ASN A 184 -1.17 -7.09 -10.05
N GLU A 185 -0.26 -7.97 -9.63
CA GLU A 185 0.34 -8.95 -10.54
C GLU A 185 -0.69 -9.89 -11.16
N LEU A 186 -1.69 -10.33 -10.38
CA LEU A 186 -2.79 -11.14 -10.91
C LEU A 186 -3.60 -10.35 -11.95
N PHE A 187 -3.89 -9.07 -11.71
CA PHE A 187 -4.58 -8.22 -12.69
C PHE A 187 -3.75 -7.98 -13.95
N ARG A 188 -2.44 -7.77 -13.82
CA ARG A 188 -1.50 -7.63 -14.96
C ARG A 188 -1.47 -8.86 -15.84
N ASN A 189 -1.70 -10.04 -15.26
CA ASN A 189 -1.80 -11.30 -15.98
C ASN A 189 -3.24 -11.64 -16.41
N HIS A 190 -4.15 -10.66 -16.43
CA HIS A 190 -5.54 -10.80 -16.83
C HIS A 190 -6.33 -11.87 -16.05
N VAL A 191 -5.92 -12.16 -14.81
CA VAL A 191 -6.64 -13.09 -13.94
C VAL A 191 -7.91 -12.42 -13.45
N SER A 192 -9.05 -13.07 -13.68
CA SER A 192 -10.37 -12.53 -13.31
C SER A 192 -10.49 -12.17 -11.83
N ASP A 193 -11.29 -11.14 -11.54
CA ASP A 193 -11.60 -10.66 -10.18
C ASP A 193 -12.10 -11.77 -9.25
N VAL A 194 -12.84 -12.73 -9.78
CA VAL A 194 -13.40 -13.86 -9.02
C VAL A 194 -12.29 -14.78 -8.54
N VAL A 195 -11.31 -15.07 -9.40
CA VAL A 195 -10.16 -15.92 -9.06
C VAL A 195 -9.24 -15.19 -8.09
N ASN A 196 -9.00 -13.89 -8.31
CA ASN A 196 -8.22 -13.03 -7.42
C ASN A 196 -8.89 -12.95 -6.02
N ALA A 197 -10.19 -12.67 -5.96
CA ALA A 197 -10.96 -12.65 -4.71
C ALA A 197 -10.90 -13.99 -3.97
N LYS A 198 -11.08 -15.10 -4.69
CA LYS A 198 -10.99 -16.45 -4.11
C LYS A 198 -9.59 -16.77 -3.59
N HIS A 199 -8.53 -16.38 -4.31
CA HIS A 199 -7.14 -16.61 -3.92
C HIS A 199 -6.81 -15.95 -2.56
N PHE A 200 -7.34 -14.74 -2.32
CA PHE A 200 -7.13 -14.03 -1.06
C PHE A 200 -8.21 -14.28 0.00
N GLY A 201 -9.21 -15.12 -0.28
CA GLY A 201 -10.30 -15.43 0.63
C GLY A 201 -11.28 -14.28 0.88
N ARG A 202 -11.47 -13.39 -0.12
CA ARG A 202 -12.38 -12.24 -0.03
C ARG A 202 -13.84 -12.68 -0.10
N HIS A 203 -14.70 -12.02 0.65
CA HIS A 203 -16.14 -12.34 0.69
C HIS A 203 -16.93 -11.59 -0.40
N THR A 204 -16.42 -10.44 -0.86
CA THR A 204 -17.08 -9.62 -1.88
C THR A 204 -16.10 -9.19 -2.97
N LEU A 205 -16.58 -9.09 -4.22
CA LEU A 205 -15.76 -8.63 -5.36
C LEU A 205 -15.38 -7.15 -5.26
N SER A 206 -16.22 -6.34 -4.60
CA SER A 206 -15.95 -4.92 -4.33
C SER A 206 -14.72 -4.68 -3.45
N GLU A 207 -14.32 -5.67 -2.66
CA GLU A 207 -13.07 -5.58 -1.88
C GLU A 207 -11.85 -5.61 -2.81
N THR A 208 -11.90 -6.35 -3.92
CA THR A 208 -10.78 -6.52 -4.87
C THR A 208 -10.38 -5.20 -5.53
N ALA A 209 -11.34 -4.32 -5.83
CA ALA A 209 -11.09 -3.00 -6.40
C ALA A 209 -10.28 -2.06 -5.46
N LYS A 210 -10.36 -2.25 -4.14
CA LYS A 210 -9.55 -1.47 -3.18
C LYS A 210 -8.06 -1.83 -3.21
N TYR A 211 -7.72 -2.96 -3.84
CA TYR A 211 -6.37 -3.47 -3.94
C TYR A 211 -5.80 -3.36 -5.36
N ASP A 212 -6.56 -2.83 -6.33
CA ASP A 212 -6.09 -2.56 -7.69
C ASP A 212 -5.45 -1.17 -7.75
N HIS A 213 -4.12 -1.14 -7.75
CA HIS A 213 -3.33 0.10 -7.87
C HIS A 213 -2.64 0.21 -9.24
N ARG A 214 -3.16 -0.46 -10.28
CA ARG A 214 -2.66 -0.30 -11.64
C ARG A 214 -2.74 1.17 -12.06
N SER A 215 -1.72 1.62 -12.78
CA SER A 215 -1.72 2.95 -13.39
C SER A 215 -2.82 3.04 -14.46
N LEU A 216 -3.25 4.27 -14.76
CA LEU A 216 -4.30 4.52 -15.75
C LEU A 216 -3.93 3.99 -17.14
N SER A 217 -2.65 4.03 -17.50
CA SER A 217 -2.12 3.41 -18.72
C SER A 217 -2.27 1.89 -18.69
N GLU A 218 -1.92 1.23 -17.59
CA GLU A 218 -2.05 -0.22 -17.45
C GLU A 218 -3.52 -0.68 -17.49
N VAL A 219 -4.45 0.12 -16.96
CA VAL A 219 -5.89 -0.16 -17.06
C VAL A 219 -6.35 -0.10 -18.52
N VAL A 220 -5.91 0.90 -19.28
CA VAL A 220 -6.24 1.03 -20.72
C VAL A 220 -5.60 -0.07 -21.55
N GLU A 221 -4.36 -0.46 -21.25
CA GLU A 221 -3.68 -1.57 -21.93
C GLU A 221 -4.32 -2.93 -21.64
N SER A 222 -4.97 -3.08 -20.48
CA SER A 222 -5.65 -4.33 -20.12
C SER A 222 -6.97 -4.58 -20.85
N LEU A 223 -7.50 -3.58 -21.55
CA LEU A 223 -8.71 -3.70 -22.37
C LEU A 223 -8.41 -4.54 -23.62
N GLU A 224 -9.37 -5.36 -24.07
CA GLU A 224 -9.25 -6.11 -25.32
C GLU A 224 -9.49 -5.22 -26.56
N ILE A 225 -8.66 -4.20 -26.74
CA ILE A 225 -8.76 -3.22 -27.83
C ILE A 225 -7.98 -3.72 -29.05
N GLY A 226 -8.60 -3.74 -30.23
CA GLY A 226 -7.90 -4.01 -31.49
C GLY A 226 -7.13 -2.78 -32.00
N PRO A 227 -6.24 -2.96 -33.00
CA PRO A 227 -5.46 -1.85 -33.56
C PRO A 227 -6.35 -0.74 -34.17
N ALA A 228 -7.49 -1.10 -34.77
CA ALA A 228 -8.42 -0.14 -35.37
C ALA A 228 -9.12 0.72 -34.30
N GLU A 229 -9.51 0.15 -33.17
CA GLU A 229 -10.09 0.89 -32.06
C GLU A 229 -9.04 1.71 -31.30
N HIS A 230 -7.78 1.26 -31.28
CA HIS A 230 -6.66 2.01 -30.72
C HIS A 230 -6.35 3.28 -31.53
N GLU A 231 -6.45 3.22 -32.86
CA GLU A 231 -6.30 4.37 -33.75
C GLU A 231 -7.52 5.33 -33.69
N LEU A 232 -8.72 4.77 -33.51
CA LEU A 232 -9.94 5.55 -33.25
C LEU A 232 -9.86 6.36 -31.94
N LEU A 233 -9.15 5.81 -30.94
CA LEU A 233 -8.93 6.44 -29.65
C LEU A 233 -7.62 7.26 -29.66
N GLY A 234 -7.71 8.52 -30.06
CA GLY A 234 -6.60 9.47 -29.85
C GLY A 234 -6.22 9.61 -28.36
N GLU A 235 -5.06 10.19 -28.06
CA GLU A 235 -4.48 10.25 -26.70
C GLU A 235 -5.43 10.82 -25.63
N SER A 236 -6.15 11.91 -25.95
CA SER A 236 -7.16 12.49 -25.07
C SER A 236 -8.36 11.56 -24.78
N HIS A 237 -8.75 10.72 -25.73
CA HIS A 237 -9.86 9.77 -25.58
C HIS A 237 -9.51 8.64 -24.61
N ARG A 238 -8.25 8.18 -24.67
CA ARG A 238 -7.74 7.13 -23.76
C ARG A 238 -7.72 7.60 -22.33
N LYS A 239 -7.32 8.86 -22.11
CA LYS A 239 -7.34 9.46 -20.78
C LYS A 239 -8.77 9.51 -20.22
N ILE A 240 -9.74 9.97 -21.00
CA ILE A 240 -11.16 10.01 -20.57
C ILE A 240 -11.70 8.60 -20.28
N ILE A 241 -11.35 7.59 -21.10
CA ILE A 241 -11.69 6.18 -20.84
C ILE A 241 -11.11 5.71 -19.51
N ALA A 242 -9.82 5.99 -19.27
CA ALA A 242 -9.16 5.61 -18.03
C ALA A 242 -9.84 6.24 -16.81
N GLU A 243 -10.20 7.53 -16.91
CA GLU A 243 -10.93 8.27 -15.88
C GLU A 243 -12.35 7.71 -15.65
N ILE A 244 -13.07 7.30 -16.71
CA ILE A 244 -14.36 6.63 -16.62
C ILE A 244 -14.23 5.25 -15.94
N MET A 245 -13.22 4.47 -16.33
CA MET A 245 -12.98 3.14 -15.77
C MET A 245 -12.52 3.19 -14.31
N ALA A 246 -11.77 4.23 -13.94
CA ALA A 246 -11.41 4.52 -12.56
C ALA A 246 -12.59 5.07 -11.73
N GLY A 247 -13.77 5.24 -12.33
CA GLY A 247 -14.98 5.73 -11.66
C GLY A 247 -14.96 7.23 -11.36
N ARG A 248 -14.04 7.99 -11.96
CA ARG A 248 -13.84 9.43 -11.71
C ARG A 248 -14.69 10.33 -12.60
N ILE A 249 -15.25 9.79 -13.68
CA ILE A 249 -16.21 10.45 -14.57
C ILE A 249 -17.50 9.61 -14.64
N GLY A 250 -18.65 10.23 -14.39
CA GLY A 250 -19.99 9.62 -14.47
C GLY A 250 -20.94 10.35 -15.41
N GLY A 251 -22.14 9.79 -15.64
CA GLY A 251 -23.18 10.41 -16.47
C GLY A 251 -23.91 9.42 -17.38
N THR A 252 -24.98 9.83 -18.06
CA THR A 252 -25.82 8.94 -18.91
C THR A 252 -25.01 8.22 -19.99
N LYS A 253 -24.00 8.89 -20.56
CA LYS A 253 -23.09 8.30 -21.54
C LYS A 253 -22.16 7.28 -20.89
N VAL A 254 -21.70 7.52 -19.66
CA VAL A 254 -20.91 6.55 -18.89
C VAL A 254 -21.76 5.34 -18.49
N ASP A 255 -23.01 5.57 -18.07
CA ASP A 255 -23.96 4.50 -17.74
C ASP A 255 -24.25 3.64 -18.98
N THR A 256 -24.36 4.28 -20.15
CA THR A 256 -24.54 3.60 -21.44
C THR A 256 -23.27 2.84 -21.85
N PHE A 257 -22.09 3.43 -21.63
CA PHE A 257 -20.80 2.77 -21.85
C PHE A 257 -20.66 1.51 -21.00
N ASN A 258 -20.90 1.60 -19.69
CA ASN A 258 -20.85 0.46 -18.78
C ASN A 258 -21.85 -0.63 -19.18
N ARG A 259 -23.09 -0.25 -19.53
CA ARG A 259 -24.11 -1.21 -20.00
C ARG A 259 -23.70 -1.90 -21.30
N LEU A 260 -23.11 -1.16 -22.25
CA LEU A 260 -22.61 -1.72 -23.51
C LEU A 260 -21.42 -2.63 -23.27
N ARG A 261 -20.54 -2.29 -22.33
CA ARG A 261 -19.42 -3.14 -21.93
C ARG A 261 -19.92 -4.47 -21.37
N ASP A 262 -20.85 -4.42 -20.42
CA ASP A 262 -21.37 -5.61 -19.76
C ASP A 262 -22.17 -6.52 -20.70
N SER A 263 -22.84 -5.95 -21.72
CA SER A 263 -23.69 -6.71 -22.64
C SER A 263 -23.04 -7.10 -23.97
N LYS A 264 -22.08 -6.32 -24.47
CA LYS A 264 -21.51 -6.45 -25.83
C LYS A 264 -19.97 -6.40 -25.86
N GLY A 265 -19.32 -6.31 -24.70
CA GLY A 265 -17.86 -6.29 -24.56
C GLY A 265 -17.21 -4.94 -24.83
N ASP A 266 -15.92 -4.85 -24.49
CA ASP A 266 -15.14 -3.60 -24.48
C ASP A 266 -15.12 -2.88 -25.83
N LYS A 267 -15.01 -3.62 -26.94
CA LYS A 267 -14.97 -3.05 -28.30
C LYS A 267 -16.22 -2.23 -28.64
N ALA A 268 -17.40 -2.74 -28.29
CA ALA A 268 -18.67 -2.06 -28.55
C ALA A 268 -18.82 -0.81 -27.69
N ALA A 269 -18.40 -0.89 -26.42
CA ALA A 269 -18.41 0.23 -25.50
C ALA A 269 -17.44 1.34 -25.96
N ILE A 270 -16.23 0.96 -26.38
CA ILE A 270 -15.20 1.87 -26.89
C ILE A 270 -15.68 2.59 -28.16
N ARG A 271 -16.26 1.89 -29.13
CA ARG A 271 -16.79 2.53 -30.35
C ARG A 271 -17.91 3.53 -30.05
N TYR A 272 -18.80 3.20 -29.12
CA TYR A 272 -19.83 4.12 -28.65
C TYR A 272 -19.20 5.38 -28.05
N LEU A 273 -18.20 5.20 -27.20
CA LEU A 273 -17.57 6.29 -26.48
C LEU A 273 -16.68 7.14 -27.40
N ALA A 274 -15.94 6.56 -28.34
CA ALA A 274 -15.16 7.28 -29.33
C ALA A 274 -16.04 8.21 -30.20
N GLY A 275 -17.27 7.78 -30.54
CA GLY A 275 -18.26 8.65 -31.20
C GLY A 275 -18.93 9.68 -30.28
N ALA A 276 -18.83 9.51 -28.96
CA ALA A 276 -19.50 10.34 -27.97
C ALA A 276 -18.56 11.34 -27.25
N VAL A 277 -17.25 11.08 -27.22
CA VAL A 277 -16.25 11.83 -26.44
C VAL A 277 -15.84 13.15 -27.07
N SER A 278 -16.04 13.31 -28.38
CA SER A 278 -16.06 14.62 -29.04
C SER A 278 -17.08 15.59 -28.42
N GLY A 279 -17.96 15.12 -27.54
CA GLY A 279 -18.92 15.92 -26.79
C GLY A 279 -18.51 16.37 -25.38
N PHE A 280 -17.44 15.86 -24.75
CA PHE A 280 -17.10 16.28 -23.38
C PHE A 280 -16.35 17.61 -23.39
N ALA A 281 -17.05 18.71 -23.08
CA ALA A 281 -16.42 20.01 -22.87
C ALA A 281 -15.99 20.13 -21.40
N ALA A 282 -14.67 20.26 -21.17
CA ALA A 282 -14.14 20.67 -19.88
C ALA A 282 -14.49 22.14 -19.65
N THR A 283 -15.17 22.42 -18.54
CA THR A 283 -15.40 23.78 -18.05
C THR A 283 -14.49 24.03 -16.85
N PRO A 284 -14.19 25.29 -16.48
CA PRO A 284 -13.45 25.60 -15.25
C PRO A 284 -14.10 25.06 -13.97
N MET A 285 -15.36 24.61 -14.05
CA MET A 285 -16.24 24.27 -12.94
C MET A 285 -16.64 22.77 -12.93
N GLY A 286 -16.05 21.97 -13.82
CA GLY A 286 -16.36 20.56 -14.03
C GLY A 286 -16.53 20.19 -15.50
N VAL A 287 -17.02 18.98 -15.76
CA VAL A 287 -17.18 18.48 -17.13
C VAL A 287 -18.64 18.48 -17.54
N CYS A 288 -18.92 19.03 -18.72
CA CYS A 288 -20.22 18.91 -19.37
C CYS A 288 -20.33 17.56 -20.06
N THR A 289 -21.36 16.80 -19.74
CA THR A 289 -21.62 15.47 -20.31
C THR A 289 -22.48 15.49 -21.58
N SER A 290 -22.91 16.68 -22.05
CA SER A 290 -23.67 16.87 -23.30
C SER A 290 -22.77 17.34 -24.47
N ASN A 291 -23.15 16.97 -25.70
CA ASN A 291 -22.32 17.13 -26.90
C ASN A 291 -22.24 18.57 -27.41
N PHE A 292 -21.10 19.24 -27.20
CA PHE A 292 -20.91 20.67 -27.52
C PHE A 292 -20.66 20.96 -29.02
N LEU A 293 -20.24 19.97 -29.81
CA LEU A 293 -19.80 20.21 -31.21
C LEU A 293 -20.94 20.18 -32.23
N THR A 294 -22.06 19.52 -31.93
CA THR A 294 -23.21 19.50 -32.84
C THR A 294 -24.14 20.69 -32.62
N ASP A 295 -24.27 21.16 -31.38
CA ASP A 295 -24.98 22.39 -31.02
C ASP A 295 -24.33 23.01 -29.76
N PRO A 296 -23.71 24.21 -29.85
CA PRO A 296 -23.17 24.86 -28.66
C PRO A 296 -24.30 25.15 -27.68
N CYS A 297 -24.05 24.94 -26.38
CA CYS A 297 -25.08 25.13 -25.36
C CYS A 297 -25.71 26.53 -25.48
N PRO A 298 -27.05 26.65 -25.67
CA PRO A 298 -27.71 27.93 -25.91
C PRO A 298 -27.61 28.89 -24.71
N ARG A 299 -27.19 28.36 -23.55
CA ARG A 299 -26.99 29.09 -22.30
C ARG A 299 -25.52 29.34 -21.96
N HIS A 300 -24.59 29.18 -22.92
CA HIS A 300 -23.18 29.61 -22.83
C HIS A 300 -22.53 29.50 -21.42
N LEU A 301 -22.23 28.28 -20.96
CA LEU A 301 -21.57 28.00 -19.68
C LEU A 301 -22.40 28.25 -18.39
N GLU A 302 -23.71 28.47 -18.47
CA GLU A 302 -24.61 28.61 -17.30
C GLU A 302 -24.93 27.27 -16.58
N CYS A 303 -23.95 26.40 -16.38
CA CYS A 303 -24.15 25.07 -15.77
C CYS A 303 -24.69 25.14 -14.32
N PHE A 304 -24.37 26.22 -13.60
CA PHE A 304 -24.85 26.48 -12.23
C PHE A 304 -26.32 26.89 -12.13
N ARG A 305 -27.05 27.03 -13.23
CA ARG A 305 -28.52 27.18 -13.20
C ARG A 305 -29.27 25.86 -12.95
N GLY A 306 -28.58 24.85 -12.40
CA GLY A 306 -29.15 23.53 -12.14
C GLY A 306 -29.16 22.62 -13.36
N CYS A 307 -28.14 22.69 -14.22
CA CYS A 307 -28.04 21.84 -15.41
C CYS A 307 -27.76 20.38 -15.03
N SER A 308 -28.57 19.44 -15.51
CA SER A 308 -28.40 18.01 -15.22
C SER A 308 -27.14 17.37 -15.81
N HIS A 309 -26.44 18.07 -16.71
CA HIS A 309 -25.25 17.57 -17.41
C HIS A 309 -23.92 17.93 -16.76
N LEU A 310 -23.93 18.75 -15.69
CA LEU A 310 -22.71 19.13 -14.95
C LEU A 310 -22.27 18.00 -14.02
N ALA A 311 -21.06 17.49 -14.24
CA ALA A 311 -20.43 16.46 -13.40
C ALA A 311 -19.14 16.99 -12.77
N ARG A 312 -18.88 16.55 -11.53
CA ARG A 312 -17.67 16.87 -10.78
C ARG A 312 -16.48 16.04 -11.21
N THR A 313 -15.29 16.63 -11.21
CA THR A 313 -14.02 15.88 -11.31
C THR A 313 -13.24 15.93 -10.00
N ASP A 314 -12.14 15.19 -9.93
CA ASP A 314 -11.17 15.21 -8.85
C ASP A 314 -10.02 16.22 -9.07
N ASP A 315 -10.08 17.06 -10.12
CA ASP A 315 -9.04 18.04 -10.43
C ASP A 315 -8.92 19.11 -9.31
N PRO A 316 -7.75 19.23 -8.65
CA PRO A 316 -7.50 20.23 -7.62
C PRO A 316 -7.68 21.68 -8.10
N ARG A 317 -7.53 21.94 -9.41
CA ARG A 317 -7.79 23.26 -10.01
C ARG A 317 -9.28 23.59 -10.00
N GLU A 318 -10.14 22.62 -10.28
CA GLU A 318 -11.60 22.79 -10.21
C GLU A 318 -12.03 23.12 -8.78
N ALA A 319 -11.46 22.45 -7.78
CA ALA A 319 -11.73 22.72 -6.37
C ALA A 319 -11.36 24.16 -5.96
N ARG A 320 -10.21 24.66 -6.41
CA ARG A 320 -9.80 26.07 -6.19
C ARG A 320 -10.76 27.05 -6.86
N VAL A 321 -11.08 26.83 -8.13
CA VAL A 321 -12.02 27.68 -8.87
C VAL A 321 -13.40 27.73 -8.19
N LEU A 322 -13.91 26.60 -7.68
CA LEU A 322 -15.17 26.58 -6.94
C LEU A 322 -15.10 27.36 -5.62
N ALA A 323 -13.98 27.28 -4.91
CA ALA A 323 -13.77 28.03 -3.66
C ALA A 323 -13.75 29.54 -3.95
N ASP A 324 -12.99 29.97 -4.96
CA ASP A 324 -12.88 31.37 -5.38
C ASP A 324 -14.24 31.93 -5.83
N LEU A 325 -15.02 31.14 -6.59
CA LEU A 325 -16.37 31.52 -7.00
C LEU A 325 -17.32 31.66 -5.81
N LEU A 326 -17.27 30.72 -4.86
CA LEU A 326 -18.10 30.79 -3.66
C LEU A 326 -17.77 32.03 -2.82
N GLU A 327 -16.49 32.36 -2.66
CA GLU A 327 -16.04 33.57 -1.98
C GLU A 327 -16.55 34.82 -2.71
N SER A 328 -16.33 34.90 -4.03
CA SER A 328 -16.78 36.02 -4.85
C SER A 328 -18.28 36.27 -4.77
N PHE A 329 -19.11 35.23 -4.87
CA PHE A 329 -20.57 35.37 -4.77
C PHE A 329 -21.02 35.76 -3.36
N THR A 330 -20.35 35.26 -2.31
CA THR A 330 -20.64 35.64 -0.93
C THR A 330 -20.34 37.12 -0.69
N VAL A 331 -19.21 37.63 -1.23
CA VAL A 331 -18.86 39.05 -1.18
C VAL A 331 -19.90 39.89 -1.94
N GLN A 332 -20.37 39.43 -3.11
CA GLN A 332 -21.41 40.12 -3.87
C GLN A 332 -22.76 40.18 -3.12
N GLU A 333 -23.18 39.08 -2.48
CA GLU A 333 -24.39 39.07 -1.64
C GLU A 333 -24.27 40.09 -0.50
N ALA A 334 -23.13 40.09 0.20
CA ALA A 334 -22.87 41.04 1.28
C ALA A 334 -22.89 42.50 0.79
N ALA A 335 -22.32 42.79 -0.37
CA ALA A 335 -22.30 44.13 -0.96
C ALA A 335 -23.71 44.64 -1.31
N ILE A 336 -24.58 43.77 -1.86
CA ILE A 336 -25.98 44.13 -2.14
C ILE A 336 -26.73 44.42 -0.84
N LEU A 337 -26.55 43.58 0.19
CA LEU A 337 -27.24 43.72 1.46
C LEU A 337 -26.76 44.92 2.29
N ALA A 338 -25.50 45.32 2.13
CA ALA A 338 -24.91 46.48 2.81
C ALA A 338 -25.54 47.82 2.36
N VAL A 339 -26.12 47.88 1.16
CA VAL A 339 -26.88 49.07 0.71
C VAL A 339 -28.24 49.08 1.43
N PRO A 340 -28.62 50.15 2.15
CA PRO A 340 -29.94 50.28 2.76
C PRO A 340 -31.04 50.12 1.72
N GLU A 341 -32.11 49.41 2.06
CA GLU A 341 -33.17 49.02 1.12
C GLU A 341 -33.77 50.20 0.33
N ALA A 342 -34.00 51.33 1.01
CA ALA A 342 -34.48 52.58 0.41
C ALA A 342 -33.53 53.20 -0.65
N ARG A 343 -32.28 52.73 -0.74
CA ARG A 343 -31.25 53.20 -1.68
C ARG A 343 -30.81 52.12 -2.67
N ARG A 344 -31.45 50.95 -2.68
CA ARG A 344 -31.14 49.88 -3.64
C ARG A 344 -31.72 50.20 -5.02
N ASN A 345 -31.10 49.67 -6.08
CA ASN A 345 -31.59 49.81 -7.45
C ASN A 345 -32.88 49.01 -7.66
N LEU A 346 -33.74 49.37 -8.62
CA LEU A 346 -35.04 48.70 -8.86
C LEU A 346 -34.95 47.18 -9.12
N GLY A 347 -33.78 46.66 -9.53
CA GLY A 347 -33.56 45.25 -9.84
C GLY A 347 -32.85 44.46 -8.73
N TRP A 348 -32.69 45.02 -7.54
CA TRP A 348 -31.83 44.46 -6.49
C TRP A 348 -32.30 43.09 -6.02
N GLU A 349 -33.62 42.84 -5.99
CA GLU A 349 -34.19 41.55 -5.63
C GLU A 349 -33.82 40.45 -6.63
N ASN A 350 -33.83 40.78 -7.93
CA ASN A 350 -33.42 39.86 -8.98
C ASN A 350 -31.92 39.56 -8.92
N GLN A 351 -31.10 40.59 -8.65
CA GLN A 351 -29.66 40.43 -8.46
C GLN A 351 -29.37 39.54 -7.24
N LEU A 352 -30.03 39.79 -6.12
CA LEU A 352 -29.87 39.00 -4.90
C LEU A 352 -30.34 37.55 -5.09
N SER A 353 -31.47 37.35 -5.74
CA SER A 353 -31.99 36.01 -6.09
C SER A 353 -31.01 35.25 -7.00
N HIS A 354 -30.46 35.93 -8.01
CA HIS A 354 -29.45 35.35 -8.89
C HIS A 354 -28.19 34.93 -8.12
N VAL A 355 -27.60 35.83 -7.32
CA VAL A 355 -26.39 35.53 -6.54
C VAL A 355 -26.63 34.38 -5.56
N ARG A 356 -27.78 34.34 -4.87
CA ARG A 356 -28.16 33.23 -3.98
C ARG A 356 -28.26 31.89 -4.72
N SER A 357 -28.81 31.91 -5.94
CA SER A 357 -28.87 30.69 -6.76
C SER A 357 -27.48 30.18 -7.15
N GLN A 358 -26.54 31.09 -7.45
CA GLN A 358 -25.14 30.76 -7.75
C GLN A 358 -24.40 30.21 -6.52
N ILE A 359 -24.61 30.79 -5.34
CA ILE A 359 -24.06 30.30 -4.08
C ILE A 359 -24.55 28.87 -3.80
N ALA A 360 -25.86 28.64 -3.92
CA ALA A 360 -26.46 27.32 -3.69
C ALA A 360 -25.91 26.27 -4.67
N ALA A 361 -25.81 26.63 -5.94
CA ALA A 361 -25.26 25.79 -7.00
C ALA A 361 -23.77 25.46 -6.79
N THR A 362 -22.97 26.45 -6.40
CA THR A 362 -21.53 26.26 -6.13
C THR A 362 -21.31 25.38 -4.90
N ARG A 363 -22.12 25.56 -3.85
CA ARG A 363 -22.11 24.67 -2.67
C ARG A 363 -22.48 23.24 -3.03
N ALA A 364 -23.49 23.05 -3.89
CA ALA A 364 -23.87 21.72 -4.36
C ALA A 364 -22.72 21.06 -5.14
N ALA A 365 -21.98 21.82 -5.96
CA ALA A 365 -20.81 21.30 -6.67
C ALA A 365 -19.68 20.92 -5.71
N ILE A 366 -19.37 21.74 -4.71
CA ILE A 366 -18.34 21.45 -3.70
C ILE A 366 -18.71 20.20 -2.89
N ALA A 367 -19.99 20.01 -2.56
CA ALA A 367 -20.47 18.87 -1.78
C ALA A 367 -20.57 17.57 -2.60
N ALA A 368 -20.59 17.65 -3.93
CA ALA A 368 -20.71 16.49 -4.80
C ALA A 368 -19.36 15.74 -4.89
N ALA A 369 -19.42 14.41 -4.69
CA ALA A 369 -18.26 13.56 -4.87
C ALA A 369 -17.73 13.62 -6.32
N PRO A 370 -16.42 13.42 -6.55
CA PRO A 370 -15.89 13.24 -7.90
C PRO A 370 -16.69 12.19 -8.68
N GLY A 371 -17.00 12.47 -9.95
CA GLY A 371 -17.83 11.64 -10.82
C GLY A 371 -19.35 11.78 -10.59
N ALA A 372 -19.80 12.40 -9.49
CA ALA A 372 -21.23 12.62 -9.24
C ALA A 372 -21.79 13.77 -10.09
N ARG A 373 -23.08 13.65 -10.44
CA ARG A 373 -23.83 14.77 -11.03
C ARG A 373 -24.13 15.79 -9.95
N VAL A 374 -23.79 17.05 -10.22
CA VAL A 374 -24.07 18.16 -9.29
C VAL A 374 -25.58 18.33 -9.11
N PHE A 375 -26.35 18.17 -10.19
CA PHE A 375 -27.81 18.34 -10.20
C PHE A 375 -28.51 17.10 -10.76
N ALA A 376 -28.55 16.02 -10.00
CA ALA A 376 -29.13 14.73 -10.45
C ALA A 376 -30.61 14.83 -10.90
N GLY A 377 -31.39 15.77 -10.34
CA GLY A 377 -32.75 16.11 -10.77
C GLY A 377 -32.89 17.46 -11.49
N GLY A 378 -31.76 17.99 -12.00
CA GLY A 378 -31.70 19.29 -12.65
C GLY A 378 -32.46 19.35 -13.98
N ARG A 379 -32.69 20.57 -14.47
CA ARG A 379 -33.27 20.78 -15.80
C ARG A 379 -32.22 20.50 -16.87
N ASP A 380 -32.66 19.89 -17.97
CA ASP A 380 -31.85 19.77 -19.17
C ASP A 380 -31.80 21.12 -19.88
N LEU A 381 -30.74 21.90 -19.60
CA LEU A 381 -30.54 23.22 -20.20
C LEU A 381 -29.91 23.16 -21.59
N PHE A 382 -29.72 21.97 -22.16
CA PHE A 382 -29.21 21.78 -23.52
C PHE A 382 -30.30 21.96 -24.58
N ARG A 383 -31.58 21.74 -24.25
CA ARG A 383 -32.71 21.93 -25.18
C ARG A 383 -32.91 23.42 -25.50
N SER A 384 -33.29 23.72 -26.75
CA SER A 384 -33.51 25.10 -27.20
C SER A 384 -34.68 25.75 -26.42
N ILE A 385 -34.67 27.08 -26.35
CA ILE A 385 -35.74 27.85 -25.69
C ILE A 385 -37.11 27.57 -26.34
N ASP A 386 -37.14 27.23 -27.63
CA ASP A 386 -38.36 26.92 -28.39
C ASP A 386 -38.98 25.57 -28.01
N GLU A 387 -38.18 24.57 -27.60
CA GLU A 387 -38.68 23.26 -27.14
C GLU A 387 -39.19 23.28 -25.69
N GLN A 388 -38.81 24.28 -24.88
CA GLN A 388 -39.27 24.44 -23.49
C GLN A 388 -40.59 25.21 -23.37
N ALA A 389 -41.02 25.92 -24.42
CA ALA A 389 -42.27 26.69 -24.44
C ALA A 389 -43.53 25.81 -24.48
N ASP A 390 -43.40 24.54 -24.90
CA ASP A 390 -44.52 23.59 -25.06
C ASP A 390 -45.00 22.95 -23.73
N VAL A 391 -44.45 23.36 -22.59
CA VAL A 391 -44.78 22.80 -21.26
C VAL A 391 -45.46 23.82 -20.32
N LEU A 392 -45.77 25.03 -20.78
CA LEU A 392 -46.65 25.94 -20.02
C LEU A 392 -48.11 25.72 -20.42
N PRO A 393 -49.04 25.50 -19.47
CA PRO A 393 -50.45 25.31 -19.81
C PRO A 393 -50.97 26.56 -20.52
N ARG A 394 -51.53 26.37 -21.72
CA ARG A 394 -52.26 27.42 -22.43
C ARG A 394 -53.35 27.91 -21.48
N ARG A 395 -53.27 29.19 -21.06
CA ARG A 395 -54.42 29.86 -20.46
C ARG A 395 -55.56 29.80 -21.46
N GLU A 396 -56.60 29.04 -21.12
CA GLU A 396 -57.90 29.13 -21.78
C GLU A 396 -58.32 30.60 -21.77
N ARG A 397 -58.52 31.16 -22.96
CA ARG A 397 -59.29 32.38 -23.13
C ARG A 397 -60.73 31.90 -23.21
N ASP A 398 -61.43 31.94 -22.09
CA ASP A 398 -62.88 31.86 -22.07
C ASP A 398 -63.43 33.13 -22.72
N GLY A 399 -64.22 32.91 -23.78
CA GLY A 399 -65.20 33.86 -24.28
C GLY A 399 -66.54 33.68 -23.59
#